data_AF-A0A139MU94-F1
#
_entry.id   AF-A0A139MU94-F1
#
_cell.length_a   1.000
_cell.length_b   1.000
_cell.length_c   1.000
_cell.angle_alpha   90.00
_cell.angle_beta   90.00
_cell.angle_gamma   90.00
#
_symmetry.space_group_name_H-M   'P 1'
#
loop_
_entity.id
_entity.type
_entity.pdbx_description
1 polymer ?
#
loop_
_entity_poly.entity_id
_entity_poly.type
_entity_poly.pdbx_seq_one_letter_code
_entity_poly.pdbx_strand_id
1 'polypeptide(L)' 'MNGKILGLDIGVASVGVGILDKETGEIIHASSRIFPAATADSNV' A
#
# COMPACT_ATOMS: atom_id res chain seq x y z
N MET A 1 4.58 3.65 -20.68
CA MET A 1 4.30 3.08 -19.33
C MET A 1 5.26 1.95 -19.05
N ASN A 2 5.71 1.75 -17.80
CA ASN A 2 6.72 0.74 -17.39
C ASN A 2 6.15 -0.69 -17.20
N GLY A 3 4.98 -0.99 -17.77
CA GLY A 3 4.35 -2.32 -17.70
C GLY A 3 3.98 -2.80 -16.28
N LYS A 4 3.88 -1.90 -15.28
CA LYS A 4 3.59 -2.25 -13.89
C LYS A 4 2.31 -1.60 -13.40
N ILE A 5 1.58 -2.31 -12.54
CA ILE A 5 0.39 -1.84 -11.84
C ILE A 5 0.73 -1.67 -10.36
N LEU A 6 0.37 -0.52 -9.80
CA LEU A 6 0.45 -0.24 -8.35
C LEU A 6 -0.95 -0.37 -7.75
N GLY A 7 -1.11 -1.28 -6.80
CA GLY A 7 -2.27 -1.36 -5.93
C GLY A 7 -1.96 -0.75 -4.56
N LEU A 8 -2.87 0.07 -4.05
CA LEU A 8 -2.82 0.66 -2.72
C LEU A 8 -4.09 0.32 -1.94
N ASP A 9 -3.92 -0.28 -0.77
CA ASP A 9 -4.99 -0.48 0.20
C ASP A 9 -4.73 0.45 1.40
N ILE A 10 -5.51 1.52 1.53
CA ILE A 10 -5.26 2.60 2.49
C ILE A 10 -6.21 2.43 3.68
N GLY A 11 -5.64 2.00 4.81
CA GLY A 11 -6.31 1.92 6.10
C GLY A 11 -5.91 3.07 7.04
N VAL A 12 -6.59 3.15 8.19
CA VAL A 12 -6.38 4.21 9.19
C VAL A 12 -5.01 4.13 9.87
N ALA A 13 -4.44 2.93 9.98
CA ALA A 13 -3.15 2.64 10.65
C ALA A 13 -2.20 1.82 9.75
N SER A 14 -2.52 1.69 8.48
CA SER A 14 -1.73 0.87 7.56
C SER A 14 -1.93 1.26 6.11
N VAL A 15 -0.92 1.01 5.29
CA VAL A 15 -1.04 1.02 3.84
C VAL A 15 -0.47 -0.28 3.29
N GLY A 16 -1.30 -1.06 2.61
CA GLY A 16 -0.87 -2.19 1.79
C GLY A 16 -0.36 -1.69 0.44
N VAL A 17 0.79 -2.20 0.01
CA VAL A 17 1.41 -1.86 -1.28
C VAL A 17 1.64 -3.15 -2.06
N GLY A 18 1.07 -3.21 -3.26
CA GLY A 18 1.29 -4.29 -4.22
C GLY A 18 1.78 -3.75 -5.56
N ILE A 19 2.80 -4.37 -6.13
CA ILE A 19 3.26 -4.09 -7.49
C ILE A 19 3.15 -5.38 -8.30
N LEU A 20 2.44 -5.29 -9.42
CA LEU A 20 2.27 -6.40 -10.34
C LEU A 20 2.83 -6.06 -11.72
N ASP A 21 3.36 -7.06 -12.40
CA ASP A 21 3.58 -6.97 -13.84
C ASP A 21 2.22 -7.01 -14.56
N LYS A 22 1.99 -6.05 -15.47
CA LYS A 22 0.70 -5.86 -16.13
C LYS A 22 0.33 -7.00 -17.08
N GLU A 23 1.32 -7.61 -17.72
CA GLU A 23 1.08 -8.57 -18.81
C GLU A 23 1.00 -9.99 -18.27
N THR A 24 1.84 -10.32 -17.30
CA THR A 24 1.92 -11.67 -16.71
C THR A 24 1.06 -11.83 -15.46
N GLY A 25 0.73 -10.73 -14.78
CA GLY A 25 0.08 -10.75 -13.47
C GLY A 25 1.00 -11.18 -12.32
N GLU A 26 2.30 -11.34 -12.57
CA GLU A 26 3.29 -11.71 -11.54
C GLU A 26 3.35 -10.64 -10.44
N ILE A 27 3.42 -11.10 -9.18
CA ILE A 27 3.63 -10.22 -8.02
C ILE A 27 5.12 -9.90 -7.92
N ILE A 28 5.47 -8.66 -8.25
CA ILE A 28 6.85 -8.16 -8.17
C ILE A 28 7.19 -7.76 -6.73
N HIS A 29 6.23 -7.17 -6.03
CA HIS A 29 6.41 -6.73 -4.65
C HIS A 29 5.09 -6.72 -3.90
N ALA A 30 5.13 -7.14 -2.64
CA ALA A 30 4.02 -6.99 -1.70
C ALA A 30 4.59 -6.62 -0.33
N SER A 31 4.04 -5.58 0.29
CA SER A 31 4.42 -5.18 1.64
C SER A 31 3.30 -4.44 2.34
N SER A 32 3.41 -4.36 3.67
CA SER A 32 2.53 -3.53 4.48
C SER A 32 3.36 -2.50 5.22
N ARG A 33 2.94 -1.25 5.13
CA ARG A 33 3.44 -0.19 6.00
C ARG A 33 2.46 -0.02 7.15
N ILE A 34 2.90 -0.32 8.37
CA ILE A 34 2.09 -0.17 9.59
C ILE A 34 2.57 1.06 10.34
N PHE A 35 1.64 1.85 10.86
CA PHE A 35 1.91 3.06 11.63
C PHE A 35 0.76 3.32 12.63
N PRO A 36 1.00 4.01 13.75
CA PRO A 36 -0.07 4.42 14.64
C PRO A 36 -1.06 5.34 13.92
N ALA A 37 -2.35 5.10 14.07
CA ALA A 37 -3.38 6.01 13.58
C ALA A 37 -3.26 7.37 14.24
N ALA A 38 -3.39 8.44 13.46
CA ALA A 38 -3.55 9.79 13.99
C ALA A 38 -5.00 9.95 14.48
N THR A 39 -5.23 9.73 15.78
CA THR A 39 -6.54 9.93 16.41
C THR A 39 -6.72 11.39 16.83
N ALA A 40 -7.97 11.86 16.91
CA ALA A 40 -8.27 13.22 17.38
C ALA A 40 -7.73 13.49 18.80
N ASP A 41 -7.73 12.47 19.65
CA ASP A 41 -7.20 12.53 21.03
C ASP A 41 -5.68 12.78 21.08
N SER A 42 -4.96 12.57 19.97
CA SER A 42 -3.52 12.80 19.89
C SER A 42 -3.15 14.25 19.53
N ASN A 43 -4.15 15.11 19.26
CA ASN A 43 -3.97 16.55 19.05
C ASN A 43 -3.97 17.28 20.40
N VAL A 44 -2.85 17.21 21.13
CA VAL A 44 -2.62 17.97 22.37
C VAL A 44 -2.41 19.46 22.13
#